data_AF-A0A9D1R7K8-F1
#
_entry.id   AF-A0A9D1R7K8-F1
#
_cell.length_a   1.000
_cell.length_b   1.000
_cell.length_c   1.000
_cell.angle_alpha   90.00
_cell.angle_beta   90.00
_cell.angle_gamma   90.00
#
_symmetry.space_group_name_H-M   'P 1'
#
loop_
_entity.id
_entity.type
_entity.pdbx_description
1 polymer ?
#
loop_
_entity_poly.entity_id
_entity_poly.type
_entity_poly.pdbx_seq_one_letter_code
_entity_poly.pdbx_strand_id
1 'polypeptide(L)'
;MKIRNDYYSIACNDLEYLQAVLHLPFYNKMASDSQQIVEKLLKSVAELCSVDKTVLNSHNLRKINQEIKNCGIDLGLKAKDLAMLTDYYFDARYPGDDFVVVTKEECAECVDIVNQVFTAVNSFRKEKGLEVEQIPSRGIEPPAE
;
A
#
# COMPACT_ATOMS: atom_id res chain seq x y z
N MET A 1 -16.11 -2.15 9.55
CA MET A 1 -15.02 -2.31 10.54
C MET A 1 -15.06 -1.17 11.57
N LYS A 2 -14.65 -1.40 12.83
CA LYS A 2 -14.43 -0.30 13.79
C LYS A 2 -12.97 0.16 13.65
N ILE A 3 -12.75 1.35 13.09
CA ILE A 3 -11.39 1.88 12.86
C ILE A 3 -10.68 2.09 14.21
N ARG A 4 -9.49 1.50 14.35
CA ARG A 4 -8.58 1.71 15.49
C ARG A 4 -7.51 2.74 15.12
N ASN A 5 -6.94 3.38 16.14
CA ASN A 5 -5.87 4.35 15.97
C ASN A 5 -4.50 3.65 15.81
N ASP A 6 -4.37 2.85 14.76
CA ASP A 6 -3.15 2.15 14.38
C ASP A 6 -3.03 2.06 12.86
N TYR A 7 -1.79 2.01 12.34
CA TYR A 7 -1.57 2.03 10.89
C TYR A 7 -2.24 0.87 10.16
N TYR A 8 -2.29 -0.32 10.77
CA TYR A 8 -2.84 -1.50 10.15
C TYR A 8 -4.36 -1.38 9.96
N SER A 9 -5.09 -0.95 11.00
CA SER A 9 -6.54 -0.74 10.93
C SER A 9 -6.91 0.36 9.93
N ILE A 10 -6.15 1.46 9.88
CA ILE A 10 -6.37 2.53 8.90
C ILE A 10 -6.09 2.02 7.48
N ALA A 11 -5.00 1.28 7.26
CA ALA A 11 -4.69 0.72 5.96
C ALA A 11 -5.77 -0.25 5.46
N CYS A 12 -6.31 -1.08 6.35
CA CYS A 12 -7.40 -2.01 6.03
C CYS A 12 -8.68 -1.25 5.64
N ASN A 13 -9.00 -0.15 6.32
CA ASN A 13 -10.15 0.68 5.98
C ASN A 13 -10.00 1.30 4.59
N ASP A 14 -8.80 1.82 4.31
CA ASP A 14 -8.49 2.42 3.01
C ASP A 14 -8.48 1.36 1.89
N LEU A 15 -8.04 0.14 2.19
CA LEU A 15 -8.11 -0.99 1.27
C LEU A 15 -9.56 -1.39 0.98
N GLU A 16 -10.43 -1.50 1.98
CA GLU A 16 -11.85 -1.76 1.77
C GLU A 16 -12.48 -0.70 0.85
N TYR A 17 -12.15 0.57 1.07
CA TYR A 17 -12.58 1.66 0.19
C TYR A 17 -12.06 1.47 -1.24
N LEU A 18 -10.75 1.23 -1.41
CA LEU A 18 -10.14 1.01 -2.73
C LEU A 18 -10.84 -0.14 -3.46
N GLN A 19 -11.06 -1.28 -2.80
CA GLN A 19 -11.73 -2.46 -3.35
C GLN A 19 -13.20 -2.17 -3.77
N ALA A 20 -13.87 -1.23 -3.11
CA ALA A 20 -15.24 -0.84 -3.45
C ALA A 20 -15.30 0.03 -4.71
N VAL A 21 -14.25 0.78 -5.03
CA VAL A 21 -14.25 1.75 -6.13
C VAL A 21 -13.55 1.26 -7.40
N LEU A 22 -12.93 0.07 -7.42
CA LEU A 22 -12.13 -0.45 -8.55
C LEU A 22 -12.83 -0.49 -9.93
N HIS A 23 -14.15 -0.42 -9.97
CA HIS A 23 -14.95 -0.38 -11.19
C HIS A 23 -15.04 1.03 -11.82
N LEU A 24 -14.54 2.06 -11.13
CA LEU A 24 -14.61 3.46 -11.56
C LEU A 24 -13.30 3.91 -12.25
N PRO A 25 -13.34 4.88 -13.17
CA PRO A 25 -12.16 5.30 -13.94
C PRO A 25 -11.28 6.31 -13.18
N PHE A 26 -11.12 6.17 -11.86
CA PHE A 26 -10.37 7.10 -11.01
C PHE A 26 -8.90 6.67 -10.82
N TYR A 27 -8.23 6.32 -11.91
CA TYR A 27 -6.93 5.63 -11.90
C TYR A 27 -5.81 6.40 -11.17
N ASN A 28 -5.65 7.71 -11.41
CA ASN A 28 -4.70 8.54 -10.67
C ASN A 28 -4.93 8.50 -9.16
N LYS A 29 -6.21 8.57 -8.74
CA LYS A 29 -6.60 8.55 -7.33
C LYS A 29 -6.33 7.17 -6.72
N MET A 30 -6.70 6.10 -7.42
CA MET A 30 -6.44 4.72 -7.00
C MET A 30 -4.95 4.41 -6.89
N ALA A 31 -4.10 4.91 -7.79
CA ALA A 31 -2.64 4.76 -7.69
C ALA A 31 -2.06 5.50 -6.48
N SER A 32 -2.51 6.75 -6.24
CA SER A 32 -2.15 7.51 -5.03
C SER A 32 -2.61 6.81 -3.74
N ASP A 33 -3.82 6.26 -3.73
CA ASP A 33 -4.34 5.53 -2.56
C ASP A 33 -3.59 4.21 -2.36
N SER A 34 -3.20 3.53 -3.45
CA SER A 34 -2.37 2.32 -3.41
C SER A 34 -1.04 2.57 -2.71
N GLN A 35 -0.35 3.67 -3.01
CA GLN A 35 0.89 4.03 -2.30
C GLN A 35 0.62 4.24 -0.80
N GLN A 36 -0.43 4.97 -0.43
CA GLN A 36 -0.72 5.28 0.96
C GLN A 36 -1.11 4.04 1.77
N ILE A 37 -1.87 3.13 1.17
CA ILE A 37 -2.23 1.85 1.79
C ILE A 37 -0.96 1.04 2.06
N VAL A 38 -0.09 0.89 1.05
CA VAL A 38 1.19 0.17 1.20
C VAL A 38 2.09 0.84 2.25
N GLU A 39 2.15 2.17 2.27
CA GLU A 39 2.92 2.92 3.28
C GLU A 39 2.46 2.57 4.70
N LYS A 40 1.16 2.62 4.95
CA LYS A 40 0.57 2.32 6.26
C LYS A 40 0.75 0.84 6.63
N LEU A 41 0.58 -0.08 5.68
CA LEU A 41 0.84 -1.52 5.90
C LEU A 41 2.29 -1.76 6.32
N LEU A 42 3.26 -1.19 5.61
CA LEU A 42 4.68 -1.30 5.98
C LEU A 42 4.98 -0.64 7.33
N LYS A 43 4.45 0.56 7.59
CA LYS A 43 4.62 1.24 8.89
C LYS A 43 4.05 0.43 10.05
N SER A 44 2.94 -0.30 9.85
CA SER A 44 2.39 -1.19 10.87
C SER A 44 3.32 -2.34 11.25
N VAL A 45 4.18 -2.79 10.34
CA VAL A 45 5.24 -3.78 10.63
C VAL A 45 6.43 -3.08 11.27
N ALA A 46 6.84 -1.93 10.73
CA ALA A 46 7.99 -1.16 11.22
C ALA A 46 7.81 -0.73 12.70
N GLU A 47 6.60 -0.37 13.13
CA GLU A 47 6.32 -0.04 14.55
C GLU A 47 6.65 -1.18 15.51
N LEU A 48 6.48 -2.43 15.08
CA LEU A 48 6.81 -3.61 15.88
C LEU A 48 8.32 -3.85 16.00
N CYS A 49 9.11 -3.17 15.18
CA CYS A 49 10.55 -3.35 15.07
C CYS A 49 11.37 -2.35 15.90
N SER A 50 10.72 -1.47 16.68
CA SER A 50 11.38 -0.38 17.42
C SER A 50 12.27 0.52 16.53
N VAL A 51 11.87 0.72 15.27
CA VAL A 51 12.61 1.57 14.33
C VAL A 51 12.66 3.02 14.81
N ASP A 52 13.64 3.77 14.31
CA ASP A 52 13.70 5.22 14.49
C ASP A 52 12.41 5.87 13.98
N LYS A 53 11.87 6.85 14.73
CA LYS A 53 10.65 7.59 14.34
C LYS A 53 10.75 8.25 12.96
N THR A 54 11.95 8.57 12.50
CA THR A 54 12.22 9.08 11.14
C THR A 54 11.78 8.11 10.05
N VAL A 55 11.76 6.80 10.32
CA VAL A 55 11.22 5.78 9.39
C VAL A 55 9.70 5.93 9.26
N LEU A 56 9.00 6.16 10.38
CA LEU A 56 7.55 6.36 10.39
C LEU A 56 7.14 7.70 9.74
N ASN A 57 8.06 8.66 9.64
CA ASN A 57 7.87 9.91 8.91
C ASN A 57 8.28 9.83 7.42
N SER A 58 8.86 8.72 6.97
CA SER A 58 9.24 8.52 5.57
C SER A 58 8.02 8.23 4.71
N HIS A 59 8.04 8.70 3.46
CA HIS A 59 7.11 8.31 2.39
C HIS A 59 7.76 7.40 1.33
N ASN A 60 9.07 7.15 1.47
CA ASN A 60 9.80 6.27 0.56
C ASN A 60 9.60 4.81 0.98
N LEU A 61 8.79 4.06 0.23
CA LEU A 61 8.41 2.69 0.55
C LEU A 61 9.61 1.75 0.58
N ARG A 62 10.58 1.94 -0.33
CA ARG A 62 11.82 1.14 -0.35
C ARG A 62 12.62 1.32 0.93
N LYS A 63 12.75 2.57 1.40
CA LYS A 63 13.46 2.88 2.64
C LYS A 63 12.76 2.22 3.82
N ILE A 64 11.44 2.33 3.93
CA ILE A 64 10.68 1.70 5.03
C ILE A 64 10.88 0.17 5.01
N ASN A 65 10.74 -0.46 3.85
CA ASN A 65 10.93 -1.91 3.71
C ASN A 65 12.37 -2.34 4.03
N GLN A 66 13.37 -1.54 3.68
CA GLN A 66 14.77 -1.83 4.02
C GLN A 66 15.00 -1.81 5.53
N GLU A 67 14.40 -0.85 6.26
CA GLU A 67 14.51 -0.81 7.72
C GLU A 67 13.81 -1.99 8.38
N ILE A 68 12.66 -2.43 7.87
CA ILE A 68 12.00 -3.67 8.32
C ILE A 68 12.93 -4.88 8.13
N LYS A 69 13.63 -4.97 6.99
CA LYS A 69 14.64 -6.02 6.73
C LYS A 69 15.82 -5.94 7.68
N ASN A 70 16.30 -4.74 8.00
CA ASN A 70 17.39 -4.54 8.97
C ASN A 70 17.00 -5.06 10.37
N CYS A 71 15.71 -5.09 10.70
CA CYS A 71 15.18 -5.69 11.92
C CYS A 71 14.98 -7.21 11.84
N GLY A 72 15.39 -7.85 10.74
CA GLY A 72 15.32 -9.29 10.53
C GLY A 72 13.98 -9.81 10.01
N ILE A 73 13.10 -8.92 9.52
CA ILE A 73 11.81 -9.31 8.94
C ILE A 73 11.88 -9.13 7.42
N ASP A 74 11.72 -10.22 6.67
CA ASP A 74 11.59 -10.16 5.22
C ASP A 74 10.16 -10.50 4.80
N LEU A 75 9.46 -9.50 4.27
CA LEU A 75 8.11 -9.65 3.73
C LEU A 75 8.09 -10.19 2.29
N GLY A 76 9.26 -10.48 1.69
CA GLY A 76 9.37 -11.01 0.33
C GLY A 76 9.01 -10.01 -0.78
N LEU A 77 8.99 -8.71 -0.46
CA LEU A 77 8.56 -7.65 -1.37
C LEU A 77 9.67 -7.25 -2.35
N LYS A 78 9.31 -7.00 -3.61
CA LYS A 78 10.24 -6.58 -4.65
C LYS A 78 10.48 -5.07 -4.57
N ALA A 79 11.75 -4.66 -4.57
CA ALA A 79 12.12 -3.25 -4.49
C ALA A 79 11.59 -2.40 -5.66
N LYS A 80 11.44 -3.00 -6.85
CA LYS A 80 10.91 -2.33 -8.04
C LYS A 80 9.43 -1.93 -7.88
N ASP A 81 8.63 -2.78 -7.25
CA ASP A 81 7.19 -2.58 -7.06
C ASP A 81 6.98 -1.43 -6.05
N LEU A 82 7.80 -1.39 -5.00
CA LEU A 82 7.79 -0.30 -4.02
C LEU A 82 8.33 1.03 -4.60
N ALA A 83 9.28 0.96 -5.55
CA ALA A 83 9.78 2.14 -6.26
C ALA A 83 8.66 2.77 -7.09
N MET A 84 8.02 1.97 -7.92
CA MET A 84 6.91 2.37 -8.79
C MET A 84 5.81 3.11 -8.01
N LEU A 85 5.35 2.55 -6.90
CA LEU A 85 4.35 3.22 -6.05
C LEU A 85 4.86 4.53 -5.43
N THR A 86 6.14 4.59 -5.05
CA THR A 86 6.74 5.82 -4.48
C THR A 86 6.76 6.95 -5.50
N ASP A 87 7.02 6.64 -6.76
CA ASP A 87 7.12 7.63 -7.84
C ASP A 87 5.72 8.18 -8.19
N TYR A 88 4.70 7.30 -8.32
CA TYR A 88 3.31 7.74 -8.58
C TYR A 88 2.71 8.65 -7.49
N TYR A 89 3.21 8.58 -6.25
CA TYR A 89 2.73 9.44 -5.17
C TYR A 89 2.95 10.92 -5.48
N PHE A 90 4.02 11.31 -6.17
CA PHE A 90 4.26 12.73 -6.44
C PHE A 90 3.60 13.18 -7.74
N ASP A 91 3.72 12.37 -8.79
CA ASP A 91 3.44 12.80 -10.17
C ASP A 91 1.94 12.78 -10.51
N ALA A 92 1.13 11.95 -9.83
CA ALA A 92 -0.28 11.78 -10.15
C ALA A 92 -1.23 12.76 -9.40
N ARG A 93 -0.73 13.50 -8.40
CA ARG A 93 -1.57 14.29 -7.46
C ARG A 93 -1.65 15.78 -7.73
N TYR A 94 -0.68 16.37 -8.43
CA TYR A 94 -0.61 17.83 -8.60
C TYR A 94 -0.45 18.22 -10.08
N PRO A 95 -1.13 19.28 -10.52
CA PRO A 95 -0.88 19.85 -11.85
C PRO A 95 0.53 20.44 -11.90
N GLY A 96 1.25 20.18 -13.01
CA GLY A 96 2.62 20.64 -13.22
C GLY A 96 3.22 19.99 -14.47
N ASP A 97 4.47 20.34 -14.78
CA ASP A 97 5.18 19.81 -15.97
C ASP A 97 5.35 18.28 -15.92
N ASP A 98 5.35 17.69 -14.71
CA ASP A 98 5.47 16.26 -14.46
C ASP A 98 4.12 15.56 -14.17
N PHE A 99 2.98 16.15 -14.55
CA PHE A 99 1.67 15.50 -14.35
C PHE A 99 1.56 14.20 -15.14
N VAL A 100 1.42 13.08 -14.42
CA VAL A 100 1.27 11.75 -15.01
C VAL A 100 -0.20 11.36 -15.05
N VAL A 101 -0.71 11.02 -16.22
CA VAL A 101 -2.02 10.34 -16.37
C VAL A 101 -1.80 8.86 -16.19
N VAL A 102 -2.38 8.29 -15.14
CA VAL A 102 -2.27 6.86 -14.86
C VAL A 102 -3.27 6.11 -15.74
N THR A 103 -2.76 5.17 -16.53
CA THR A 103 -3.56 4.27 -17.36
C THR A 103 -4.27 3.22 -16.50
N LYS A 104 -5.26 2.54 -17.09
CA LYS A 104 -5.94 1.44 -16.41
C LYS A 104 -4.95 0.31 -16.05
N GLU A 105 -4.02 0.01 -16.94
CA GLU A 105 -3.02 -1.03 -16.80
C GLU A 105 -2.04 -0.70 -15.67
N GLU A 106 -1.52 0.53 -15.63
CA GLU A 106 -0.65 0.99 -14.53
C GLU A 106 -1.39 1.00 -13.20
N CYS A 107 -2.67 1.37 -13.19
CA CYS A 107 -3.49 1.32 -11.99
C CYS A 107 -3.72 -0.13 -11.53
N ALA A 108 -3.90 -1.07 -12.47
CA ALA A 108 -4.06 -2.49 -12.14
C ALA A 108 -2.79 -3.04 -11.49
N GLU A 109 -1.62 -2.68 -12.02
CA GLU A 109 -0.33 -3.02 -11.40
C GLU A 109 -0.22 -2.44 -9.97
N CYS A 110 -0.65 -1.19 -9.74
CA CYS A 110 -0.67 -0.60 -8.40
C CYS A 110 -1.54 -1.43 -7.43
N VAL A 111 -2.75 -1.82 -7.85
CA VAL A 111 -3.69 -2.61 -7.05
C VAL A 111 -3.13 -4.02 -6.76
N ASP A 112 -2.47 -4.64 -7.74
CA ASP A 112 -1.83 -5.93 -7.55
C ASP A 112 -0.70 -5.87 -6.51
N ILE A 113 0.08 -4.79 -6.51
CA ILE A 113 1.12 -4.57 -5.50
C ILE A 113 0.48 -4.40 -4.11
N VAL A 114 -0.61 -3.65 -3.99
CA VAL A 114 -1.35 -3.51 -2.71
C VAL A 114 -1.82 -4.87 -2.20
N ASN A 115 -2.43 -5.69 -3.06
CA ASN A 115 -2.90 -7.03 -2.71
C ASN A 115 -1.75 -7.93 -2.24
N GLN A 116 -0.60 -7.88 -2.91
CA GLN A 116 0.61 -8.64 -2.53
C GLN A 116 1.16 -8.20 -1.17
N VAL A 117 1.28 -6.89 -0.94
CA VAL A 117 1.76 -6.35 0.35
C VAL A 117 0.79 -6.68 1.48
N PHE A 118 -0.52 -6.52 1.27
CA PHE A 118 -1.53 -6.87 2.27
C PHE A 118 -1.43 -8.35 2.66
N THR A 119 -1.30 -9.24 1.67
CA THR A 119 -1.13 -10.67 1.91
C THR A 119 0.15 -10.96 2.71
N ALA A 120 1.28 -10.35 2.34
CA ALA A 120 2.55 -10.53 3.04
C ALA A 120 2.49 -10.04 4.50
N VAL A 121 1.90 -8.86 4.72
CA VAL A 121 1.72 -8.29 6.06
C VAL A 121 0.78 -9.16 6.90
N ASN A 122 -0.32 -9.65 6.33
CA ASN A 122 -1.24 -10.54 7.05
C ASN A 122 -0.58 -11.87 7.43
N SER A 123 0.21 -12.46 6.52
CA SER A 123 0.99 -13.67 6.83
C SER A 123 1.93 -13.42 8.00
N PHE A 124 2.71 -12.34 7.96
CA PHE A 124 3.60 -11.94 9.06
C PHE A 124 2.83 -11.72 10.38
N ARG A 125 1.71 -10.99 10.34
CA ARG A 125 0.88 -10.71 11.53
C ARG A 125 0.33 -12.00 12.13
N LYS A 126 -0.15 -12.93 11.30
CA LYS A 126 -0.62 -14.24 11.72
C LYS A 126 0.47 -15.06 12.38
N GLU A 127 1.69 -15.08 11.83
CA GLU A 127 2.86 -15.74 12.45
C GLU A 127 3.21 -15.16 13.82
N LYS A 128 2.98 -13.86 14.03
CA LYS A 128 3.18 -13.17 15.31
C LYS A 128 1.98 -13.26 16.26
N GLY A 129 0.91 -13.97 15.89
CA GLY A 129 -0.32 -14.07 16.69
C GLY A 129 -1.09 -12.76 16.83
N LEU A 130 -0.90 -11.84 15.88
CA LEU A 130 -1.61 -10.56 15.81
C LEU A 130 -2.92 -10.70 15.04
N GLU A 131 -3.85 -9.76 15.28
CA GLU A 131 -5.10 -9.67 14.55
C GLU A 131 -4.87 -9.38 13.05
N VAL A 132 -5.66 -10.05 12.21
CA VAL A 132 -5.66 -9.92 10.75
C VAL A 132 -7.07 -9.69 10.24
N GLU A 133 -7.19 -8.98 9.13
CA GLU A 133 -8.44 -8.69 8.44
C GLU A 133 -8.57 -9.58 7.21
N GLN A 134 -9.81 -9.91 6.84
CA GLN A 134 -10.12 -10.69 5.64
C GLN A 134 -10.77 -9.78 4.61
N ILE A 135 -9.95 -9.16 3.77
CA ILE A 135 -10.41 -8.28 2.69
C ILE A 135 -10.21 -9.01 1.36
N PRO A 136 -11.27 -9.18 0.54
CA PRO A 136 -11.14 -9.88 -0.74
C PRO A 136 -10.21 -9.10 -1.68
N SER A 137 -9.20 -9.77 -2.22
CA SER A 137 -8.39 -9.23 -3.31
C SER A 137 -9.18 -9.25 -4.60
N ARG A 138 -9.49 -8.06 -5.12
CA ARG A 138 -10.05 -7.88 -6.47
C ARG A 138 -9.03 -7.15 -7.34
N GLY A 139 -9.14 -7.37 -8.65
CA GLY A 139 -8.43 -6.59 -9.66
C GLY A 139 -9.32 -5.48 -10.21
N ILE A 140 -8.77 -4.65 -11.08
CA ILE A 140 -9.56 -3.65 -11.80
C ILE A 140 -10.51 -4.35 -12.79
N GLU A 141 -11.80 -4.16 -12.59
CA GLU A 141 -12.83 -4.65 -13.52
C GLU A 141 -12.90 -3.75 -14.76
N PRO A 142 -13.28 -4.27 -15.94
CA PRO A 142 -13.62 -3.41 -17.06
C PRO A 142 -14.74 -2.43 -16.65
N PRO A 143 -14.74 -1.18 -17.15
CA PRO A 143 -15.87 -0.28 -16.94
C PRO A 143 -17.15 -0.97 -17.38
N ALA A 144 -18.22 -0.87 -16.58
CA ALA A 144 -19.54 -1.29 -17.03
C ALA A 144 -19.92 -0.44 -18.26
N GLU A 145 -20.28 -1.10 -19.36
CA GLU A 145 -20.80 -0.46 -20.58
C GLU A 145 -22.08 0.33 -20.33
#